data_AF-A0A7C1ZGN3-F1
#
_entry.id   AF-A0A7C1ZGN3-F1
#
_cell.length_a   1.000
_cell.length_b   1.000
_cell.length_c   1.000
_cell.angle_alpha   90.00
_cell.angle_beta   90.00
_cell.angle_gamma   90.00
#
_symmetry.space_group_name_H-M   'P 1'
#
loop_
_entity.id
_entity.type
_entity.pdbx_description
1 polymer ?
#
loop_
_entity_poly.entity_id
_entity_poly.type
_entity_poly.pdbx_seq_one_letter_code
_entity_poly.pdbx_strand_id
1 'polypeptide(L)'
;MSSSVYHKLQERINELNCLYGLSGLVSRPDVSLEEILGGTVDLIPPAWQYSEITCGRIVYGDRVFTTANFKVTDWKLSAPLRVHEQDAGSVEAYYLEETPECDEGSFLKEERSLIQALAERLGRIIERKVAEEQLQKNNQALGERVKELNCLYQVSGLASSPKSLTEVFQGIVDLIPPAWQYPDIACARVVYKQDEYRSRGFRVTRWKQSAPIHTNRENAGCIDLYYLKERPIIDEGPFLIEERNLLNTISKHLGEIVERKTAEEALKQKNVALKEILAQIEIEKKTIQDNVIANVDVLLLPTLKKMKMGGFKPELIDLLQRNLEELTFSFGRKISMEAARLSAREIEICNLVRNGLTSKEIANLLHLSSETVAKHRSRIRNKLGIANKKLNLFSYLQTL
;
A
#
# COMPACT_ATOMS: atom_id res chain seq x y z
N MET A 1 -80.15 -7.59 28.84
CA MET A 1 -78.76 -7.71 29.37
C MET A 1 -77.83 -8.46 28.43
N SER A 2 -78.28 -9.54 27.77
CA SER A 2 -77.50 -10.33 26.81
C SER A 2 -76.99 -9.52 25.60
N SER A 3 -77.81 -8.66 24.98
CA SER A 3 -77.46 -7.92 23.75
C SER A 3 -76.24 -6.98 23.90
N SER A 4 -76.02 -6.38 25.07
CA SER A 4 -74.90 -5.46 25.31
C SER A 4 -73.58 -6.20 25.52
N VAL A 5 -73.62 -7.42 26.08
CA VAL A 5 -72.44 -8.27 26.25
C VAL A 5 -71.98 -8.84 24.91
N TYR A 6 -72.92 -9.27 24.06
CA TYR A 6 -72.60 -9.73 22.71
C TYR A 6 -71.99 -8.62 21.84
N HIS A 7 -72.50 -7.38 21.94
CA HIS A 7 -71.93 -6.24 21.22
C HIS A 7 -70.48 -5.95 21.62
N LYS A 8 -70.21 -5.84 22.93
CA LYS A 8 -68.84 -5.62 23.45
C LYS A 8 -67.87 -6.75 23.09
N LEU A 9 -68.36 -7.98 23.04
CA LEU A 9 -67.54 -9.13 22.62
C LEU A 9 -67.19 -9.04 21.14
N GLN A 10 -68.15 -8.66 20.30
CA GLN A 10 -67.95 -8.51 18.86
C GLN A 10 -66.93 -7.39 18.54
N GLU A 11 -67.01 -6.26 19.23
CA GLU A 11 -66.03 -5.16 19.09
C GLU A 11 -64.61 -5.62 19.46
N ARG A 12 -64.46 -6.41 20.52
CA ARG A 12 -63.16 -6.99 20.89
C ARG A 12 -62.63 -7.99 19.87
N ILE A 13 -63.50 -8.79 19.25
CA ILE A 13 -63.10 -9.69 18.17
C ILE A 13 -62.60 -8.89 16.97
N ASN A 14 -63.31 -7.82 16.60
CA ASN A 14 -62.94 -6.93 15.49
C ASN A 14 -61.58 -6.24 15.74
N GLU A 15 -61.37 -5.70 16.93
CA GLU A 15 -60.10 -5.11 17.37
C GLU A 15 -58.94 -6.10 17.26
N LEU A 16 -59.13 -7.31 17.79
CA LEU A 16 -58.12 -8.37 17.74
C LEU A 16 -57.83 -8.81 16.32
N ASN A 17 -58.86 -8.98 15.47
CA ASN A 17 -58.67 -9.35 14.06
C ASN A 17 -57.83 -8.31 13.31
N CYS A 18 -58.02 -7.02 13.59
CA CYS A 18 -57.21 -5.96 13.01
C CYS A 18 -55.75 -6.05 13.46
N LEU A 19 -55.51 -6.15 14.77
CA LEU A 19 -54.15 -6.20 15.33
C LEU A 19 -53.41 -7.51 14.97
N TYR A 20 -54.10 -8.66 14.93
CA TYR A 20 -53.53 -9.93 14.47
C TYR A 20 -53.34 -9.94 12.95
N GLY A 21 -54.24 -9.32 12.19
CA GLY A 21 -54.09 -9.11 10.74
C GLY A 21 -52.78 -8.37 10.41
N LEU A 22 -52.52 -7.25 11.10
CA LEU A 22 -51.26 -6.52 10.96
C LEU A 22 -50.04 -7.39 11.32
N SER A 23 -50.16 -8.19 12.39
CA SER A 23 -49.10 -9.14 12.79
C SER A 23 -48.83 -10.18 11.70
N GLY A 24 -49.89 -10.68 11.06
CA GLY A 24 -49.83 -11.66 9.98
C GLY A 24 -49.19 -11.09 8.71
N LEU A 25 -49.50 -9.84 8.35
CA LEU A 25 -48.88 -9.15 7.21
C LEU A 25 -47.36 -9.04 7.40
N VAL A 26 -46.94 -8.60 8.60
CA VAL A 26 -45.54 -8.39 8.95
C VAL A 26 -44.73 -9.69 9.06
N SER A 27 -45.40 -10.81 9.33
CA SER A 27 -44.74 -12.12 9.48
C SER A 27 -44.42 -12.80 8.15
N ARG A 28 -44.87 -12.24 7.02
CA ARG A 28 -44.55 -12.76 5.69
C ARG A 28 -43.07 -12.48 5.37
N PRO A 29 -42.29 -13.48 4.92
CA PRO A 29 -40.92 -13.25 4.49
C PRO A 29 -40.90 -12.27 3.31
N ASP A 30 -39.89 -11.38 3.29
CA ASP A 30 -39.63 -10.41 2.23
C ASP A 30 -40.75 -9.41 1.90
N VAL A 31 -41.76 -9.28 2.78
CA VAL A 31 -42.84 -8.30 2.60
C VAL A 31 -42.29 -6.87 2.61
N SER A 32 -42.70 -6.08 1.62
CA SER A 32 -42.28 -4.69 1.50
C SER A 32 -43.03 -3.77 2.47
N LEU A 33 -42.48 -2.59 2.72
CA LEU A 33 -43.17 -1.58 3.52
C LEU A 33 -44.51 -1.18 2.88
N GLU A 34 -44.55 -1.11 1.56
CA GLU A 34 -45.74 -0.74 0.77
C GLU A 34 -46.83 -1.80 0.90
N GLU A 35 -46.48 -3.09 0.87
CA GLU A 35 -47.41 -4.19 1.08
C GLU A 35 -47.96 -4.21 2.50
N ILE A 36 -47.14 -3.89 3.50
CA ILE A 36 -47.60 -3.74 4.89
C ILE A 36 -48.58 -2.58 5.00
N LEU A 37 -48.23 -1.39 4.48
CA LEU A 37 -49.07 -0.20 4.57
C LEU A 37 -50.40 -0.40 3.83
N GLY A 38 -50.36 -0.87 2.58
CA GLY A 38 -51.55 -1.18 1.80
C GLY A 38 -52.42 -2.25 2.45
N GLY A 39 -51.82 -3.37 2.87
CA GLY A 39 -52.55 -4.42 3.57
C GLY A 39 -53.16 -3.96 4.91
N THR A 40 -52.53 -3.00 5.59
CA THR A 40 -53.07 -2.45 6.85
C THR A 40 -54.27 -1.55 6.61
N VAL A 41 -54.28 -0.79 5.52
CA VAL A 41 -55.44 0.02 5.12
C VAL A 41 -56.69 -0.87 4.96
N ASP A 42 -56.53 -2.05 4.36
CA ASP A 42 -57.63 -3.01 4.16
C ASP A 42 -58.13 -3.66 5.46
N LEU A 43 -57.37 -3.55 6.56
CA LEU A 43 -57.78 -4.04 7.88
C LEU A 43 -58.62 -3.02 8.66
N ILE A 44 -58.70 -1.77 8.20
CA ILE A 44 -59.45 -0.70 8.89
C ILE A 44 -60.96 -0.97 8.79
N PRO A 45 -61.60 -1.13 7.60
CA PRO A 45 -63.06 -1.26 7.53
C PRO A 45 -63.66 -2.42 8.34
N PRO A 46 -63.13 -3.66 8.29
CA PRO A 46 -63.69 -4.77 9.05
C PRO A 46 -63.60 -4.60 10.57
N ALA A 47 -62.77 -3.67 11.05
CA ALA A 47 -62.54 -3.46 12.47
C ALA A 47 -63.44 -2.38 13.10
N TRP A 48 -64.15 -1.60 12.27
CA TRP A 48 -65.05 -0.53 12.71
C TRP A 48 -66.48 -1.05 12.88
N GLN A 49 -67.28 -0.32 13.66
CA GLN A 49 -68.67 -0.67 13.98
C GLN A 49 -69.53 -0.82 12.72
N TYR A 50 -69.39 0.12 11.78
CA TYR A 50 -70.11 0.10 10.51
C TYR A 50 -69.18 -0.22 9.33
N SER A 51 -68.73 -1.48 9.27
CA SER A 51 -67.72 -1.95 8.30
C SER A 51 -68.07 -1.66 6.84
N GLU A 52 -69.34 -1.81 6.44
CA GLU A 52 -69.81 -1.64 5.06
C GLU A 52 -69.69 -0.21 4.53
N ILE A 53 -69.72 0.77 5.43
CA ILE A 53 -69.62 2.20 5.11
C ILE A 53 -68.31 2.79 5.62
N THR A 54 -67.34 1.97 6.05
CA THR A 54 -66.03 2.44 6.48
C THR A 54 -65.05 2.41 5.31
N CYS A 55 -64.24 3.45 5.18
CA CYS A 55 -63.08 3.46 4.31
C CYS A 55 -61.84 3.99 5.04
N GLY A 56 -60.65 3.56 4.61
CA GLY A 56 -59.39 3.82 5.30
C GLY A 56 -58.40 4.56 4.41
N ARG A 57 -57.53 5.36 5.04
CA ARG A 57 -56.37 5.97 4.40
C ARG A 57 -55.17 5.96 5.33
N ILE A 58 -54.01 5.61 4.80
CA ILE A 58 -52.71 5.83 5.45
C ILE A 58 -51.88 6.77 4.59
N VAL A 59 -51.33 7.80 5.21
CA VAL A 59 -50.38 8.74 4.62
C VAL A 59 -49.03 8.48 5.29
N TYR A 60 -47.98 8.31 4.49
CA TYR A 60 -46.60 8.17 4.95
C TYR A 60 -45.65 8.92 4.01
N GLY A 61 -45.10 10.05 4.46
CA GLY A 61 -44.39 10.99 3.59
C GLY A 61 -45.29 11.43 2.43
N ASP A 62 -44.78 11.29 1.19
CA ASP A 62 -45.52 11.62 -0.03
C ASP A 62 -46.43 10.47 -0.54
N ARG A 63 -46.46 9.34 0.16
CA ARG A 63 -47.18 8.14 -0.26
C ARG A 63 -48.53 8.08 0.42
N VAL A 64 -49.55 7.69 -0.35
CA VAL A 64 -50.93 7.56 0.12
C VAL A 64 -51.46 6.19 -0.25
N PHE A 65 -52.00 5.49 0.75
CA PHE A 65 -52.60 4.17 0.62
C PHE A 65 -54.07 4.29 1.03
N THR A 66 -54.98 3.74 0.23
CA THR A 66 -56.43 3.90 0.42
C THR A 66 -57.17 2.60 0.16
N THR A 67 -58.30 2.39 0.84
CA THR A 67 -59.23 1.30 0.49
C THR A 67 -59.87 1.56 -0.87
N ALA A 68 -60.39 0.52 -1.51
CA ALA A 68 -61.02 0.64 -2.83
C ALA A 68 -62.25 1.59 -2.85
N ASN A 69 -63.01 1.65 -1.75
CA ASN A 69 -64.19 2.50 -1.57
C ASN A 69 -63.86 3.90 -0.99
N PHE A 70 -62.60 4.34 -1.03
CA PHE A 70 -62.17 5.55 -0.34
C PHE A 70 -62.85 6.82 -0.82
N LYS A 71 -63.38 7.59 0.14
CA LYS A 71 -63.95 8.93 -0.07
C LYS A 71 -63.75 9.76 1.18
N VAL A 72 -63.32 11.01 1.00
CA VAL A 72 -63.22 11.96 2.11
C VAL A 72 -64.62 12.46 2.47
N THR A 73 -64.96 12.35 3.74
CA THR A 73 -66.21 12.83 4.36
C THR A 73 -65.90 13.62 5.63
N ASP A 74 -66.90 14.30 6.17
CA ASP A 74 -66.77 15.03 7.44
C ASP A 74 -66.69 14.06 8.64
N TRP A 75 -67.18 12.82 8.48
CA TRP A 75 -67.12 11.76 9.48
C TRP A 75 -65.74 11.07 9.46
N LYS A 76 -64.73 11.78 9.95
CA LYS A 76 -63.33 11.37 9.95
C LYS A 76 -62.81 11.09 11.36
N LEU A 77 -62.08 9.99 11.50
CA LEU A 77 -61.21 9.70 12.64
C LEU A 77 -59.76 9.60 12.16
N SER A 78 -58.82 10.15 12.92
CA SER A 78 -57.42 10.25 12.52
C SER A 78 -56.49 10.08 13.71
N ALA A 79 -55.39 9.35 13.51
CA ALA A 79 -54.27 9.28 14.44
C ALA A 79 -52.95 9.66 13.72
N PRO A 80 -52.03 10.38 14.39
CA PRO A 80 -50.74 10.72 13.82
C PRO A 80 -49.85 9.46 13.72
N LEU A 81 -49.26 9.26 12.54
CA LEU A 81 -48.28 8.20 12.32
C LEU A 81 -46.90 8.73 12.67
N ARG A 82 -46.36 8.33 13.82
CA ARG A 82 -45.03 8.76 14.28
C ARG A 82 -43.96 7.72 14.01
N VAL A 83 -42.84 8.16 13.47
CA VAL A 83 -41.63 7.35 13.23
C VAL A 83 -40.46 8.08 13.89
N HIS A 84 -39.77 7.42 14.82
CA HIS A 84 -38.74 8.01 15.67
C HIS A 84 -39.21 9.28 16.39
N GLU A 85 -40.43 9.24 16.94
CA GLU A 85 -41.10 10.37 17.61
C GLU A 85 -41.38 11.59 16.70
N GLN A 86 -41.07 11.52 15.41
CA GLN A 86 -41.38 12.54 14.42
C GLN A 86 -42.69 12.25 13.71
N ASP A 87 -43.46 13.29 13.40
CA ASP A 87 -44.69 13.15 12.63
C ASP A 87 -44.37 12.80 11.17
N ALA A 88 -44.73 11.58 10.76
CA ALA A 88 -44.40 11.02 9.46
C ALA A 88 -45.63 10.85 8.55
N GLY A 89 -46.83 11.14 9.07
CA GLY A 89 -48.09 11.08 8.34
C GLY A 89 -49.28 10.76 9.23
N SER A 90 -50.29 10.08 8.71
CA SER A 90 -51.52 9.78 9.46
C SER A 90 -52.13 8.43 9.09
N VAL A 91 -52.82 7.83 10.05
CA VAL A 91 -53.77 6.72 9.84
C VAL A 91 -55.16 7.29 10.03
N GLU A 92 -56.04 7.08 9.05
CA GLU A 92 -57.35 7.71 8.99
C GLU A 92 -58.43 6.70 8.62
N ALA A 93 -59.59 6.86 9.24
CA ALA A 93 -60.80 6.11 8.95
C ALA A 93 -61.96 7.09 8.72
N TYR A 94 -62.85 6.76 7.79
CA TYR A 94 -63.99 7.59 7.42
C TYR A 94 -65.26 6.75 7.35
N TYR A 95 -66.37 7.30 7.83
CA TYR A 95 -67.69 6.79 7.46
C TYR A 95 -68.20 7.48 6.20
N LEU A 96 -68.79 6.71 5.28
CA LEU A 96 -69.31 7.19 3.99
C LEU A 96 -70.70 7.83 4.09
N GLU A 97 -71.40 7.58 5.19
CA GLU A 97 -72.76 8.02 5.48
C GLU A 97 -72.84 8.54 6.93
N GLU A 98 -73.90 9.31 7.22
CA GLU A 98 -74.17 9.80 8.56
C GLU A 98 -74.54 8.65 9.49
N THR A 99 -73.83 8.53 10.62
CA THR A 99 -74.11 7.53 11.65
C THR A 99 -74.67 8.21 12.90
N PRO A 100 -75.47 7.50 13.73
CA PRO A 100 -75.98 8.05 14.98
C PRO A 100 -74.85 8.56 15.89
N GLU A 101 -75.07 9.68 16.58
CA GLU A 101 -74.12 10.17 17.58
C GLU A 101 -73.91 9.12 18.68
N CYS A 102 -72.64 8.79 18.89
CA CYS A 102 -72.14 7.91 19.95
C CYS A 102 -71.39 8.75 21.00
N ASP A 103 -70.48 8.12 21.76
CA ASP A 103 -69.76 8.73 22.89
C ASP A 103 -69.00 10.02 22.54
N GLU A 104 -68.38 10.10 21.36
CA GLU A 104 -67.55 11.25 20.92
C GLU A 104 -67.80 11.58 19.44
N GLY A 105 -69.07 11.79 19.08
CA GLY A 105 -69.50 11.97 17.69
C GLY A 105 -69.81 10.62 17.04
N SER A 106 -69.53 10.46 15.75
CA SER A 106 -69.89 9.26 14.97
C SER A 106 -69.09 7.99 15.30
N PHE A 107 -68.04 8.07 16.12
CA PHE A 107 -67.11 6.97 16.42
C PHE A 107 -67.11 6.58 17.90
N LEU A 108 -66.79 5.31 18.17
CA LEU A 108 -66.64 4.75 19.51
C LEU A 108 -65.25 5.06 20.12
N LYS A 109 -65.16 5.03 21.46
CA LYS A 109 -63.88 5.18 22.17
C LYS A 109 -62.91 4.05 21.85
N GLU A 110 -63.43 2.85 21.63
CA GLU A 110 -62.71 1.66 21.20
C GLU A 110 -62.08 1.87 19.81
N GLU A 111 -62.80 2.50 18.87
CA GLU A 111 -62.29 2.81 17.52
C GLU A 111 -61.18 3.86 17.55
N ARG A 112 -61.33 4.88 18.41
CA ARG A 112 -60.26 5.86 18.68
C ARG A 112 -59.02 5.18 19.27
N SER A 113 -59.23 4.27 20.21
CA SER A 113 -58.13 3.51 20.83
C SER A 113 -57.45 2.60 19.82
N LEU A 114 -58.22 1.95 18.95
CA LEU A 114 -57.73 1.06 17.91
C LEU A 114 -56.91 1.81 16.86
N ILE A 115 -57.40 2.94 16.31
CA ILE A 115 -56.64 3.69 15.31
C ILE A 115 -55.35 4.26 15.89
N GLN A 116 -55.35 4.67 17.16
CA GLN A 116 -54.16 5.11 17.87
C GLN A 116 -53.15 3.96 18.03
N ALA A 117 -53.62 2.79 18.48
CA ALA A 117 -52.78 1.60 18.62
C ALA A 117 -52.22 1.11 17.27
N LEU A 118 -53.01 1.21 16.19
CA LEU A 118 -52.58 0.89 14.83
C LEU A 118 -51.50 1.87 14.37
N ALA A 119 -51.68 3.18 14.54
CA ALA A 119 -50.70 4.19 14.18
C ALA A 119 -49.37 3.99 14.95
N GLU A 120 -49.42 3.76 16.25
CA GLU A 120 -48.23 3.49 17.08
C GLU A 120 -47.52 2.19 16.68
N ARG A 121 -48.27 1.15 16.32
CA ARG A 121 -47.70 -0.14 15.91
C ARG A 121 -47.08 -0.05 14.51
N LEU A 122 -47.75 0.63 13.59
CA LEU A 122 -47.23 0.90 12.25
C LEU A 122 -45.96 1.75 12.32
N GLY A 123 -45.92 2.78 13.17
CA GLY A 123 -44.73 3.58 13.42
C GLY A 123 -43.52 2.71 13.75
N ARG A 124 -43.65 1.82 14.74
CA ARG A 124 -42.60 0.86 15.13
C ARG A 124 -42.21 -0.11 14.02
N ILE A 125 -43.16 -0.56 13.20
CA ILE A 125 -42.88 -1.46 12.07
C ILE A 125 -42.10 -0.73 10.97
N ILE A 126 -42.48 0.51 10.65
CA ILE A 126 -41.79 1.36 9.68
C ILE A 126 -40.35 1.60 10.13
N GLU A 127 -40.14 2.01 11.39
CA GLU A 127 -38.80 2.19 11.97
C GLU A 127 -37.93 0.95 11.76
N ARG A 128 -38.45 -0.23 12.10
CA ARG A 128 -37.73 -1.49 11.95
C ARG A 128 -37.41 -1.80 10.49
N LYS A 129 -38.39 -1.68 9.58
CA LYS A 129 -38.19 -1.99 8.15
C LYS A 129 -37.17 -1.06 7.50
N VAL A 130 -37.24 0.24 7.80
CA VAL A 130 -36.27 1.22 7.31
C VAL A 130 -34.87 0.93 7.86
N ALA A 131 -34.76 0.57 9.14
CA ALA A 131 -33.48 0.20 9.76
C ALA A 131 -32.89 -1.09 9.14
N GLU A 132 -33.71 -2.10 8.87
CA GLU A 132 -33.32 -3.35 8.20
C GLU A 132 -32.79 -3.08 6.78
N GLU A 133 -33.51 -2.29 5.97
CA GLU A 133 -33.08 -1.91 4.62
C GLU A 133 -31.76 -1.13 4.64
N GLN A 134 -31.62 -0.18 5.57
CA GLN A 134 -30.38 0.59 5.71
C GLN A 134 -29.21 -0.30 6.15
N LEU A 135 -29.44 -1.23 7.07
CA LEU A 135 -28.44 -2.19 7.51
C LEU A 135 -27.99 -3.07 6.35
N GLN A 136 -28.92 -3.54 5.51
CA GLN A 136 -28.61 -4.34 4.33
C GLN A 136 -27.75 -3.55 3.33
N LYS A 137 -28.13 -2.30 3.02
CA LYS A 137 -27.35 -1.40 2.15
C LYS A 137 -25.95 -1.16 2.70
N ASN A 138 -25.84 -0.89 4.00
CA ASN A 138 -24.56 -0.67 4.67
C ASN A 138 -23.68 -1.93 4.64
N ASN A 139 -24.24 -3.11 4.91
CA ASN A 139 -23.50 -4.37 4.86
C ASN A 139 -22.99 -4.69 3.45
N GLN A 140 -23.79 -4.41 2.41
CA GLN A 140 -23.35 -4.56 1.03
C GLN A 140 -22.20 -3.60 0.70
N ALA A 141 -22.34 -2.31 1.02
CA ALA A 141 -21.29 -1.31 0.79
C ALA A 141 -20.00 -1.66 1.55
N LEU A 142 -20.12 -2.13 2.80
CA LEU A 142 -19.00 -2.59 3.60
C LEU A 142 -18.32 -3.81 2.97
N GLY A 143 -19.10 -4.76 2.45
CA GLY A 143 -18.59 -5.93 1.75
C GLY A 143 -17.71 -5.57 0.55
N GLU A 144 -18.14 -4.61 -0.27
CA GLU A 144 -17.33 -4.12 -1.41
C GLU A 144 -16.04 -3.42 -0.93
N ARG A 145 -16.09 -2.64 0.15
CA ARG A 145 -14.87 -2.02 0.73
C ARG A 145 -13.90 -3.04 1.32
N VAL A 146 -14.40 -4.11 1.93
CA VAL A 146 -13.55 -5.21 2.44
C VAL A 146 -12.82 -5.89 1.29
N LYS A 147 -13.48 -6.12 0.15
CA LYS A 147 -12.84 -6.67 -1.06
C LYS A 147 -11.72 -5.76 -1.57
N GLU A 148 -11.98 -4.46 -1.69
CA GLU A 148 -11.01 -3.45 -2.13
C GLU A 148 -9.76 -3.44 -1.23
N LEU A 149 -9.96 -3.35 0.09
CA LEU A 149 -8.88 -3.32 1.06
C LEU A 149 -8.07 -4.62 1.08
N ASN A 150 -8.73 -5.78 0.99
CA ASN A 150 -8.04 -7.06 0.94
C ASN A 150 -7.15 -7.17 -0.31
N CYS A 151 -7.66 -6.74 -1.47
CA CYS A 151 -6.87 -6.69 -2.70
C CYS A 151 -5.62 -5.82 -2.53
N LEU A 152 -5.77 -4.58 -2.08
CA LEU A 152 -4.65 -3.65 -1.88
C LEU A 152 -3.64 -4.17 -0.84
N TYR A 153 -4.12 -4.77 0.26
CA TYR A 153 -3.27 -5.38 1.27
C TYR A 153 -2.46 -6.54 0.69
N GLN A 154 -3.07 -7.42 -0.09
CA GLN A 154 -2.39 -8.55 -0.73
C GLN A 154 -1.40 -8.10 -1.81
N VAL A 155 -1.71 -7.06 -2.60
CA VAL A 155 -0.77 -6.44 -3.54
C VAL A 155 0.46 -5.89 -2.78
N SER A 156 0.24 -5.19 -1.66
CA SER A 156 1.34 -4.71 -0.80
C SER A 156 2.14 -5.87 -0.18
N GLY A 157 1.50 -6.99 0.15
CA GLY A 157 2.17 -8.21 0.62
C GLY A 157 3.08 -8.82 -0.45
N LEU A 158 2.64 -8.89 -1.70
CA LEU A 158 3.45 -9.35 -2.83
C LEU A 158 4.67 -8.46 -3.04
N ALA A 159 4.49 -7.15 -2.91
CA ALA A 159 5.54 -6.14 -3.01
C ALA A 159 6.70 -6.46 -2.07
N SER A 160 6.41 -6.70 -0.80
CA SER A 160 7.41 -6.85 0.27
C SER A 160 8.04 -8.24 0.35
N SER A 161 7.61 -9.18 -0.51
CA SER A 161 8.09 -10.56 -0.50
C SER A 161 9.38 -10.75 -1.34
N PRO A 162 10.18 -11.80 -1.09
CA PRO A 162 11.38 -12.12 -1.89
C PRO A 162 11.05 -12.67 -3.30
N LYS A 163 9.77 -12.68 -3.69
CA LYS A 163 9.31 -13.14 -5.00
C LYS A 163 9.95 -12.37 -6.16
N SER A 164 10.10 -13.05 -7.29
CA SER A 164 10.47 -12.48 -8.57
C SER A 164 9.37 -11.59 -9.14
N LEU A 165 9.71 -10.70 -10.08
CA LEU A 165 8.70 -9.87 -10.75
C LEU A 165 7.62 -10.69 -11.44
N THR A 166 7.99 -11.82 -12.05
CA THR A 166 7.08 -12.77 -12.69
C THR A 166 6.04 -13.30 -11.71
N GLU A 167 6.47 -13.72 -10.52
CA GLU A 167 5.56 -14.21 -9.47
C GLU A 167 4.68 -13.10 -8.89
N VAL A 168 5.18 -11.86 -8.81
CA VAL A 168 4.39 -10.70 -8.40
C VAL A 168 3.32 -10.39 -9.43
N PHE A 169 3.66 -10.33 -10.73
CA PHE A 169 2.69 -10.08 -11.79
C PHE A 169 1.59 -11.15 -11.81
N GLN A 170 1.96 -12.42 -11.73
CA GLN A 170 0.98 -13.51 -11.67
C GLN A 170 0.09 -13.37 -10.44
N GLY A 171 0.68 -13.11 -9.26
CA GLY A 171 -0.07 -12.88 -8.03
C GLY A 171 -1.08 -11.75 -8.18
N ILE A 172 -0.68 -10.59 -8.70
CA ILE A 172 -1.58 -9.44 -8.88
C ILE A 172 -2.73 -9.78 -9.82
N VAL A 173 -2.46 -10.46 -10.93
CA VAL A 173 -3.49 -10.83 -11.89
C VAL A 173 -4.54 -11.78 -11.28
N ASP A 174 -4.14 -12.65 -10.35
CA ASP A 174 -5.06 -13.54 -9.64
C ASP A 174 -5.84 -12.84 -8.51
N LEU A 175 -5.36 -11.69 -8.02
CA LEU A 175 -6.00 -10.88 -6.98
C LEU A 175 -7.08 -9.93 -7.49
N ILE A 176 -7.04 -9.59 -8.78
CA ILE A 176 -7.96 -8.63 -9.37
C ILE A 176 -9.40 -9.19 -9.43
N PRO A 177 -9.69 -10.38 -10.01
CA PRO A 177 -11.08 -10.85 -10.17
C PRO A 177 -11.90 -10.93 -8.87
N PRO A 178 -11.38 -11.45 -7.74
CA PRO A 178 -12.13 -11.51 -6.48
C PRO A 178 -12.50 -10.13 -5.89
N ALA A 179 -11.80 -9.07 -6.32
CA ALA A 179 -11.98 -7.72 -5.79
C ALA A 179 -13.04 -6.90 -6.54
N TRP A 180 -13.59 -7.43 -7.64
CA TRP A 180 -14.58 -6.75 -8.49
C TRP A 180 -16.02 -7.13 -8.13
N GLN A 181 -16.99 -6.36 -8.63
CA GLN A 181 -18.42 -6.54 -8.37
C GLN A 181 -18.93 -7.91 -8.81
N TYR A 182 -18.41 -8.45 -9.92
CA TYR A 182 -18.79 -9.76 -10.44
C TYR A 182 -17.58 -10.72 -10.57
N PRO A 183 -17.09 -11.30 -9.46
CA PRO A 183 -15.88 -12.13 -9.45
C PRO A 183 -15.92 -13.33 -10.39
N ASP A 184 -17.06 -14.03 -10.46
CA ASP A 184 -17.21 -15.28 -11.22
C ASP A 184 -17.08 -15.12 -12.73
N ILE A 185 -17.20 -13.88 -13.21
CA ILE A 185 -17.07 -13.54 -14.63
C ILE A 185 -15.98 -12.51 -14.86
N ALA A 186 -15.21 -12.15 -13.84
CA ALA A 186 -14.08 -11.25 -13.98
C ALA A 186 -12.83 -12.04 -14.39
N CYS A 187 -12.05 -11.49 -15.30
CA CYS A 187 -10.70 -11.97 -15.57
C CYS A 187 -9.78 -10.80 -15.86
N ALA A 188 -8.54 -10.92 -15.43
CA ALA A 188 -7.51 -9.90 -15.58
C ALA A 188 -6.32 -10.40 -16.40
N ARG A 189 -5.59 -9.43 -16.93
CA ARG A 189 -4.31 -9.59 -17.61
C ARG A 189 -3.38 -8.43 -17.23
N VAL A 190 -2.11 -8.74 -17.06
CA VAL A 190 -1.04 -7.74 -17.05
C VAL A 190 -0.13 -7.97 -18.25
N VAL A 191 0.17 -6.89 -18.98
CA VAL A 191 1.20 -6.87 -20.00
C VAL A 191 2.33 -6.00 -19.48
N TYR A 192 3.55 -6.54 -19.46
CA TYR A 192 4.75 -5.79 -19.08
C TYR A 192 5.87 -6.09 -20.08
N LYS A 193 6.30 -5.07 -20.83
CA LYS A 193 7.19 -5.22 -21.99
C LYS A 193 6.65 -6.27 -22.98
N GLN A 194 7.34 -7.41 -23.12
CA GLN A 194 6.94 -8.50 -24.02
C GLN A 194 6.22 -9.64 -23.30
N ASP A 195 6.16 -9.59 -21.96
CA ASP A 195 5.58 -10.63 -21.15
C ASP A 195 4.10 -10.35 -20.86
N GLU A 196 3.30 -11.42 -20.85
CA GLU A 196 1.87 -11.37 -20.57
C GLU A 196 1.52 -12.36 -19.46
N TYR A 197 0.79 -11.87 -18.47
CA TYR A 197 0.34 -12.61 -17.29
C TYR A 197 -1.18 -12.62 -17.27
N ARG A 198 -1.78 -13.78 -17.00
CA ARG A 198 -3.23 -13.99 -17.15
C ARG A 198 -3.81 -14.71 -15.96
N SER A 199 -5.01 -14.29 -15.60
CA SER A 199 -5.81 -14.94 -14.56
C SER A 199 -6.43 -16.22 -15.11
N ARG A 200 -6.88 -17.08 -14.21
CA ARG A 200 -7.61 -18.28 -14.59
C ARG A 200 -8.85 -17.93 -15.42
N GLY A 201 -9.03 -18.61 -16.54
CA GLY A 201 -10.21 -18.44 -17.40
C GLY A 201 -10.20 -17.17 -18.27
N PHE A 202 -9.05 -16.50 -18.41
CA PHE A 202 -8.92 -15.27 -19.18
C PHE A 202 -9.46 -15.37 -20.61
N ARG A 203 -10.33 -14.42 -20.98
CA ARG A 203 -10.80 -14.18 -22.36
C ARG A 203 -11.01 -12.69 -22.58
N VAL A 204 -10.67 -12.23 -23.77
CA VAL A 204 -10.90 -10.84 -24.18
C VAL A 204 -12.37 -10.67 -24.57
N THR A 205 -13.00 -9.63 -24.05
CA THR A 205 -14.36 -9.20 -24.40
C THR A 205 -14.40 -7.69 -24.62
N ARG A 206 -15.56 -7.19 -25.05
CA ARG A 206 -15.81 -5.73 -25.15
C ARG A 206 -15.96 -5.04 -23.80
N TRP A 207 -16.29 -5.78 -22.75
CA TRP A 207 -16.50 -5.24 -21.40
C TRP A 207 -15.16 -5.19 -20.70
N LYS A 208 -14.43 -4.09 -20.89
CA LYS A 208 -13.02 -3.96 -20.48
C LYS A 208 -12.76 -2.67 -19.69
N GLN A 209 -11.94 -2.77 -18.64
CA GLN A 209 -11.15 -1.65 -18.09
C GLN A 209 -9.67 -1.85 -18.36
N SER A 210 -8.93 -0.76 -18.50
CA SER A 210 -7.48 -0.78 -18.75
C SER A 210 -6.79 0.37 -18.03
N ALA A 211 -5.70 0.07 -17.32
CA ALA A 211 -4.85 1.06 -16.65
C ALA A 211 -3.38 0.90 -17.11
N PRO A 212 -2.72 1.98 -17.56
CA PRO A 212 -1.30 1.93 -17.94
C PRO A 212 -0.39 1.80 -16.72
N ILE A 213 0.65 0.98 -16.84
CA ILE A 213 1.72 0.82 -15.83
C ILE A 213 2.81 1.83 -16.17
N HIS A 214 2.96 2.83 -15.31
CA HIS A 214 4.00 3.84 -15.47
C HIS A 214 5.22 3.48 -14.63
N THR A 215 6.39 3.59 -15.23
CA THR A 215 7.68 3.60 -14.53
C THR A 215 8.40 4.90 -14.87
N ASN A 216 9.48 5.23 -14.16
CA ASN A 216 10.36 6.37 -14.44
C ASN A 216 10.90 6.38 -15.88
N ARG A 217 10.77 5.26 -16.63
CA ARG A 217 11.25 5.06 -18.00
C ARG A 217 10.13 5.04 -19.05
N GLU A 218 9.05 5.79 -18.85
CA GLU A 218 7.83 5.82 -19.70
C GLU A 218 6.86 4.66 -19.41
N ASN A 219 5.78 4.59 -20.21
CA ASN A 219 4.75 3.57 -20.12
C ASN A 219 5.35 2.17 -20.37
N ALA A 220 5.36 1.33 -19.35
CA ALA A 220 6.02 0.02 -19.36
C ALA A 220 5.06 -1.13 -19.70
N GLY A 221 3.75 -0.87 -19.74
CA GLY A 221 2.75 -1.91 -19.91
C GLY A 221 1.34 -1.49 -19.49
N CYS A 222 0.44 -2.45 -19.32
CA CYS A 222 -0.91 -2.17 -18.84
C CYS A 222 -1.49 -3.32 -18.01
N ILE A 223 -2.44 -2.97 -17.16
CA ILE A 223 -3.35 -3.90 -16.49
C ILE A 223 -4.69 -3.81 -17.20
N ASP A 224 -5.20 -4.94 -17.66
CA ASP A 224 -6.51 -5.06 -18.26
C ASP A 224 -7.41 -5.94 -17.39
N LEU A 225 -8.67 -5.58 -17.28
CA LEU A 225 -9.72 -6.37 -16.65
C LEU A 225 -10.90 -6.49 -17.61
N TYR A 226 -11.50 -7.68 -17.68
CA TYR A 226 -12.64 -8.00 -18.52
C TYR A 226 -13.75 -8.67 -17.71
N TYR A 227 -15.01 -8.34 -18.03
CA TYR A 227 -16.14 -9.20 -17.71
C TYR A 227 -16.45 -10.14 -18.86
N LEU A 228 -16.75 -11.41 -18.56
CA LEU A 228 -16.99 -12.46 -19.55
C LEU A 228 -18.44 -12.50 -20.08
N LYS A 229 -19.35 -11.77 -19.42
CA LYS A 229 -20.78 -11.72 -19.76
C LYS A 229 -21.27 -10.28 -19.70
N GLU A 230 -22.34 -10.01 -20.43
CA GLU A 230 -23.04 -8.72 -20.36
C GLU A 230 -23.61 -8.47 -18.97
N ARG A 231 -23.53 -7.21 -18.55
CA ARG A 231 -24.05 -6.70 -17.29
C ARG A 231 -24.66 -5.31 -17.52
N PRO A 232 -25.58 -4.86 -16.64
CA PRO A 232 -26.15 -3.53 -16.70
C PRO A 232 -25.05 -2.46 -16.78
N ILE A 233 -25.32 -1.39 -17.53
CA ILE A 233 -24.42 -0.25 -17.59
C ILE A 233 -24.58 0.56 -16.31
N ILE A 234 -23.47 0.90 -15.66
CA ILE A 234 -23.41 1.66 -14.41
C ILE A 234 -22.66 2.97 -14.65
N ASP A 235 -21.32 2.96 -14.60
CA ASP A 235 -20.50 4.16 -14.86
C ASP A 235 -19.69 4.01 -16.16
N GLU A 236 -18.76 3.05 -16.18
CA GLU A 236 -17.88 2.81 -17.32
C GLU A 236 -18.27 1.50 -18.02
N GLY A 237 -19.40 1.51 -18.72
CA GLY A 237 -20.03 0.26 -19.12
C GLY A 237 -20.50 -0.49 -17.86
N PRO A 238 -20.16 -1.78 -17.68
CA PRO A 238 -20.61 -2.55 -16.53
C PRO A 238 -19.80 -2.34 -15.24
N PHE A 239 -18.87 -1.40 -15.22
CA PHE A 239 -17.94 -1.18 -14.11
C PHE A 239 -18.28 0.07 -13.31
N LEU A 240 -17.94 0.04 -12.03
CA LEU A 240 -18.08 1.16 -11.08
C LEU A 240 -16.89 2.14 -11.18
N ILE A 241 -17.11 3.39 -10.79
CA ILE A 241 -16.01 4.36 -10.67
C ILE A 241 -15.00 3.96 -9.58
N GLU A 242 -15.44 3.32 -8.51
CA GLU A 242 -14.56 2.77 -7.46
C GLU A 242 -13.65 1.68 -8.00
N GLU A 243 -14.16 0.81 -8.88
CA GLU A 243 -13.38 -0.24 -9.54
C GLU A 243 -12.29 0.35 -10.45
N ARG A 244 -12.63 1.43 -11.18
CA ARG A 244 -11.65 2.20 -11.96
C ARG A 244 -10.54 2.77 -11.07
N ASN A 245 -10.91 3.32 -9.92
CA ASN A 245 -9.96 3.86 -8.95
C ASN A 245 -9.06 2.76 -8.35
N LEU A 246 -9.62 1.60 -8.04
CA LEU A 246 -8.87 0.43 -7.58
C LEU A 246 -7.86 -0.03 -8.64
N LEU A 247 -8.28 -0.18 -9.91
CA LEU A 247 -7.38 -0.59 -11.00
C LEU A 247 -6.22 0.39 -11.19
N ASN A 248 -6.49 1.69 -11.13
CA ASN A 248 -5.47 2.74 -11.22
C ASN A 248 -4.48 2.66 -10.04
N THR A 249 -4.98 2.41 -8.83
CA THR A 249 -4.15 2.27 -7.63
C THR A 249 -3.26 1.03 -7.71
N ILE A 250 -3.79 -0.11 -8.15
CA ILE A 250 -3.01 -1.32 -8.40
C ILE A 250 -1.94 -1.06 -9.46
N SER A 251 -2.29 -0.35 -10.55
CA SER A 251 -1.34 0.00 -11.61
C SER A 251 -0.19 0.86 -11.10
N LYS A 252 -0.50 1.86 -10.27
CA LYS A 252 0.50 2.72 -9.63
C LYS A 252 1.44 1.92 -8.73
N HIS A 253 0.89 1.11 -7.83
CA HIS A 253 1.69 0.25 -6.94
C HIS A 253 2.56 -0.74 -7.73
N LEU A 254 2.04 -1.29 -8.82
CA LEU A 254 2.80 -2.19 -9.67
C LEU A 254 4.00 -1.48 -10.32
N GLY A 255 3.83 -0.25 -10.79
CA GLY A 255 4.93 0.59 -11.27
C GLY A 255 6.03 0.76 -10.21
N GLU A 256 5.64 1.13 -8.98
CA GLU A 256 6.57 1.30 -7.85
C GLU A 256 7.31 0.00 -7.50
N ILE A 257 6.60 -1.15 -7.53
CA ILE A 257 7.21 -2.47 -7.27
C ILE A 257 8.25 -2.82 -8.33
N VAL A 258 7.93 -2.57 -9.61
CA VAL A 258 8.84 -2.81 -10.73
C VAL A 258 10.12 -2.00 -10.57
N GLU A 259 10.00 -0.71 -10.26
CA GLU A 259 11.16 0.16 -10.04
C GLU A 259 12.04 -0.33 -8.90
N ARG A 260 11.43 -0.65 -7.76
CA ARG A 260 12.17 -1.14 -6.60
C ARG A 260 12.91 -2.44 -6.92
N LYS A 261 12.23 -3.45 -7.47
CA LYS A 261 12.82 -4.76 -7.77
C LYS A 261 13.94 -4.66 -8.82
N THR A 262 13.78 -3.79 -9.82
CA THR A 262 14.84 -3.58 -10.83
C THR A 262 16.06 -2.86 -10.25
N ALA A 263 15.86 -1.89 -9.35
CA ALA A 263 16.95 -1.22 -8.64
C ALA A 263 17.70 -2.18 -7.69
N GLU A 264 16.97 -3.03 -6.96
CA GLU A 264 17.54 -4.07 -6.09
C GLU A 264 18.44 -5.04 -6.88
N GLU A 265 17.96 -5.54 -8.02
CA GLU A 265 18.73 -6.49 -8.84
C GLU A 265 19.96 -5.83 -9.47
N ALA A 266 19.83 -4.58 -9.94
CA ALA A 266 20.97 -3.82 -10.45
C ALA A 266 22.04 -3.55 -9.37
N LEU A 267 21.62 -3.27 -8.14
CA LEU A 267 22.53 -3.10 -7.00
C LEU A 267 23.23 -4.43 -6.65
N LYS A 268 22.49 -5.54 -6.66
CA LYS A 268 23.03 -6.88 -6.42
C LYS A 268 24.10 -7.24 -7.45
N GLN A 269 23.83 -6.98 -8.73
CA GLN A 269 24.80 -7.20 -9.82
C GLN A 269 26.06 -6.33 -9.65
N LYS A 270 25.91 -5.05 -9.34
CA LYS A 270 27.05 -4.15 -9.07
C LYS A 270 27.90 -4.63 -7.89
N ASN A 271 27.26 -5.13 -6.83
CA ASN A 271 27.97 -5.67 -5.66
C ASN A 271 28.76 -6.95 -5.99
N VAL A 272 28.23 -7.82 -6.85
CA VAL A 272 28.96 -9.01 -7.32
C VAL A 272 30.18 -8.59 -8.13
N ALA A 273 30.01 -7.73 -9.13
CA ALA A 273 31.10 -7.25 -9.97
C ALA A 273 32.19 -6.52 -9.14
N LEU A 274 31.80 -5.71 -8.14
CA LEU A 274 32.74 -5.04 -7.26
C LEU A 274 33.57 -6.04 -6.44
N LYS A 275 32.96 -7.11 -5.92
CA LYS A 275 33.66 -8.16 -5.17
C LYS A 275 34.69 -8.89 -6.04
N GLU A 276 34.34 -9.18 -7.30
CA GLU A 276 35.27 -9.81 -8.25
C GLU A 276 36.48 -8.91 -8.55
N ILE A 277 36.25 -7.62 -8.79
CA ILE A 277 37.33 -6.64 -9.01
C ILE A 277 38.24 -6.54 -7.76
N LEU A 278 37.66 -6.49 -6.56
CA LEU A 278 38.44 -6.43 -5.32
C LEU A 278 39.31 -7.68 -5.13
N ALA A 279 38.76 -8.87 -5.40
CA ALA A 279 39.53 -10.11 -5.34
C ALA A 279 40.71 -10.12 -6.31
N GLN A 280 40.51 -9.61 -7.54
CA GLN A 280 41.59 -9.49 -8.52
C GLN A 280 42.70 -8.53 -8.06
N ILE A 281 42.34 -7.37 -7.49
CA ILE A 281 43.30 -6.40 -6.95
C ILE A 281 44.12 -7.01 -5.80
N GLU A 282 43.49 -7.80 -4.92
CA GLU A 282 44.19 -8.47 -3.83
C GLU A 282 45.21 -9.50 -4.33
N ILE A 283 44.84 -10.28 -5.36
CA ILE A 283 45.75 -11.24 -6.01
C ILE A 283 46.93 -10.50 -6.64
N GLU A 284 46.67 -9.46 -7.45
CA GLU A 284 47.74 -8.68 -8.10
C GLU A 284 48.67 -8.03 -7.10
N LYS A 285 48.12 -7.44 -6.03
CA LYS A 285 48.93 -6.85 -4.94
C LYS A 285 49.82 -7.90 -4.29
N LYS A 286 49.29 -9.10 -4.00
CA LYS A 286 50.07 -10.19 -3.40
C LYS A 286 51.16 -10.67 -4.35
N THR A 287 50.88 -10.84 -5.64
CA THR A 287 51.89 -11.21 -6.64
C THR A 287 53.00 -10.16 -6.75
N ILE A 288 52.64 -8.87 -6.77
CA ILE A 288 53.61 -7.77 -6.75
C ILE A 288 54.48 -7.87 -5.49
N GLN A 289 53.87 -8.09 -4.32
CA GLN A 289 54.59 -8.22 -3.05
C GLN A 289 55.53 -9.43 -3.03
N ASP A 290 55.06 -10.59 -3.50
CA ASP A 290 55.86 -11.82 -3.58
C ASP A 290 57.05 -11.66 -4.54
N ASN A 291 56.85 -10.97 -5.68
CA ASN A 291 57.91 -10.65 -6.63
C ASN A 291 58.97 -9.70 -6.03
N VAL A 292 58.56 -8.72 -5.21
CA VAL A 292 59.50 -7.84 -4.49
C VAL A 292 60.37 -8.66 -3.54
N ILE A 293 59.75 -9.51 -2.71
CA ILE A 293 60.47 -10.33 -1.72
C ILE A 293 61.46 -11.25 -2.43
N ALA A 294 61.02 -11.96 -3.48
CA ALA A 294 61.87 -12.85 -4.24
C ALA A 294 63.09 -12.12 -4.83
N ASN A 295 62.88 -10.94 -5.43
CA ASN A 295 63.97 -10.17 -6.01
C ASN A 295 64.95 -9.63 -4.96
N VAL A 296 64.46 -9.20 -3.79
CA VAL A 296 65.32 -8.76 -2.68
C VAL A 296 66.17 -9.92 -2.17
N ASP A 297 65.54 -11.08 -1.89
CA ASP A 297 66.21 -12.21 -1.26
C ASP A 297 67.18 -12.95 -2.19
N VAL A 298 66.81 -13.07 -3.47
CA VAL A 298 67.56 -13.87 -4.45
C VAL A 298 68.61 -13.03 -5.19
N LEU A 299 68.35 -11.75 -5.44
CA LEU A 299 69.24 -10.90 -6.25
C LEU A 299 69.99 -9.87 -5.40
N LEU A 300 69.30 -9.10 -4.57
CA LEU A 300 69.92 -7.97 -3.86
C LEU A 300 70.75 -8.42 -2.64
N LEU A 301 70.20 -9.24 -1.75
CA LEU A 301 70.89 -9.68 -0.52
C LEU A 301 72.19 -10.45 -0.80
N PRO A 302 72.27 -11.38 -1.78
CA PRO A 302 73.52 -12.07 -2.08
C PRO A 302 74.59 -11.12 -2.64
N THR A 303 74.19 -10.13 -3.43
CA THR A 303 75.10 -9.13 -4.01
C THR A 303 75.67 -8.24 -2.90
N LEU A 304 74.83 -7.78 -1.97
CA LEU A 304 75.27 -7.02 -0.78
C LEU A 304 76.21 -7.85 0.13
N LYS A 305 75.91 -9.14 0.34
CA LYS A 305 76.80 -10.04 1.10
C LYS A 305 78.18 -10.17 0.44
N LYS A 306 78.23 -10.32 -0.89
CA LYS A 306 79.49 -10.38 -1.65
C LYS A 306 80.29 -9.08 -1.53
N MET A 307 79.64 -7.92 -1.58
CA MET A 307 80.31 -6.61 -1.33
C MET A 307 80.89 -6.53 0.07
N LYS A 308 80.18 -7.05 1.09
CA LYS A 308 80.62 -7.04 2.48
C LYS A 308 81.83 -7.96 2.74
N MET A 309 81.98 -9.04 1.98
CA MET A 309 83.07 -10.02 2.15
C MET A 309 84.31 -9.74 1.28
N GLY A 310 84.14 -9.13 0.10
CA GLY A 310 85.21 -9.01 -0.92
C GLY A 310 85.70 -7.59 -1.22
N GLY A 311 85.19 -6.58 -0.49
CA GLY A 311 85.48 -5.18 -0.74
C GLY A 311 84.63 -4.57 -1.87
N PHE A 312 84.61 -3.23 -1.93
CA PHE A 312 83.82 -2.46 -2.89
C PHE A 312 84.51 -2.41 -4.26
N LYS A 313 84.33 -3.47 -5.06
CA LYS A 313 84.78 -3.50 -6.44
C LYS A 313 83.80 -2.75 -7.35
N PRO A 314 84.27 -1.92 -8.31
CA PRO A 314 83.41 -1.14 -9.20
C PRO A 314 82.39 -2.00 -9.94
N GLU A 315 82.78 -3.19 -10.39
CA GLU A 315 81.93 -4.09 -11.18
C GLU A 315 80.74 -4.62 -10.37
N LEU A 316 80.90 -4.77 -9.04
CA LEU A 316 79.82 -5.21 -8.15
C LEU A 316 78.84 -4.06 -7.87
N ILE A 317 79.33 -2.82 -7.83
CA ILE A 317 78.49 -1.62 -7.65
C ILE A 317 77.64 -1.40 -8.90
N ASP A 318 78.23 -1.50 -10.10
CA ASP A 318 77.51 -1.38 -11.37
C ASP A 318 76.46 -2.47 -11.55
N LEU A 319 76.72 -3.68 -11.05
CA LEU A 319 75.74 -4.77 -11.08
C LEU A 319 74.57 -4.50 -10.12
N LEU A 320 74.86 -4.04 -8.90
CA LEU A 320 73.83 -3.70 -7.92
C LEU A 320 72.97 -2.53 -8.41
N GLN A 321 73.59 -1.52 -9.03
CA GLN A 321 72.88 -0.39 -9.62
C GLN A 321 71.94 -0.84 -10.73
N ARG A 322 72.41 -1.66 -11.68
CA ARG A 322 71.55 -2.23 -12.74
C ARG A 322 70.38 -3.04 -12.20
N ASN A 323 70.63 -3.91 -11.21
CA ASN A 323 69.56 -4.71 -10.59
C ASN A 323 68.51 -3.82 -9.89
N LEU A 324 68.92 -2.70 -9.27
CA LEU A 324 68.00 -1.75 -8.65
C LEU A 324 67.23 -0.91 -9.69
N GLU A 325 67.87 -0.54 -10.79
CA GLU A 325 67.23 0.17 -11.92
C GLU A 325 66.17 -0.71 -12.60
N GLU A 326 66.47 -2.00 -12.83
CA GLU A 326 65.50 -2.96 -13.37
C GLU A 326 64.31 -3.19 -12.42
N LEU A 327 64.58 -3.29 -11.11
CA LEU A 327 63.51 -3.40 -10.11
C LEU A 327 62.62 -2.15 -10.13
N THR A 328 63.20 -0.97 -10.07
CA THR A 328 62.43 0.28 -10.06
C THR A 328 61.64 0.50 -11.35
N PHE A 329 62.12 0.05 -12.51
CA PHE A 329 61.36 0.08 -13.77
C PHE A 329 60.14 -0.83 -13.74
N SER A 330 60.26 -2.03 -13.14
CA SER A 330 59.12 -2.96 -12.98
C SER A 330 58.00 -2.43 -12.06
N PHE A 331 58.27 -1.41 -11.22
CA PHE A 331 57.29 -0.79 -10.31
C PHE A 331 56.92 0.66 -10.69
N GLY A 332 57.57 1.24 -11.69
CA GLY A 332 57.82 2.68 -11.79
C GLY A 332 56.80 3.53 -12.57
N ARG A 333 55.50 3.43 -12.28
CA ARG A 333 54.55 4.51 -12.64
C ARG A 333 53.76 5.10 -11.47
N LYS A 334 53.78 4.49 -10.28
CA LYS A 334 52.98 4.98 -9.13
C LYS A 334 53.77 5.62 -7.99
N ILE A 335 55.02 5.25 -7.74
CA ILE A 335 55.80 5.82 -6.60
C ILE A 335 56.27 7.26 -6.87
N SER A 336 56.32 7.69 -8.15
CA SER A 336 56.88 8.99 -8.53
C SER A 336 55.94 10.19 -8.34
N MET A 337 54.62 9.99 -8.18
CA MET A 337 53.67 11.11 -8.07
C MET A 337 53.47 11.65 -6.65
N GLU A 338 53.57 10.82 -5.61
CA GLU A 338 53.50 11.30 -4.20
C GLU A 338 54.87 11.82 -3.70
N ALA A 339 55.97 11.35 -4.30
CA ALA A 339 57.32 11.85 -4.05
C ALA A 339 57.62 13.23 -4.66
N ALA A 340 56.73 13.76 -5.52
CA ALA A 340 56.98 14.95 -6.33
C ALA A 340 57.11 16.29 -5.55
N ARG A 341 56.96 16.30 -4.22
CA ARG A 341 57.14 17.51 -3.40
C ARG A 341 58.57 17.69 -2.85
N LEU A 342 59.35 16.62 -2.74
CA LEU A 342 60.70 16.63 -2.18
C LEU A 342 61.75 16.59 -3.29
N SER A 343 62.86 17.33 -3.13
CA SER A 343 63.99 17.25 -4.06
C SER A 343 64.75 15.92 -3.89
N ALA A 344 65.54 15.51 -4.90
CA ALA A 344 66.35 14.28 -4.82
C ALA A 344 67.21 14.20 -3.55
N ARG A 345 67.83 15.32 -3.16
CA ARG A 345 68.63 15.43 -1.92
C ARG A 345 67.79 15.35 -0.65
N GLU A 346 66.55 15.85 -0.69
CA GLU A 346 65.60 15.72 0.43
C GLU A 346 65.07 14.30 0.56
N ILE A 347 64.83 13.59 -0.54
CA ILE A 347 64.43 12.17 -0.56
C ILE A 347 65.53 11.29 0.04
N GLU A 348 66.78 11.51 -0.37
CA GLU A 348 67.95 10.80 0.17
C GLU A 348 68.10 11.01 1.69
N ILE A 349 67.99 12.26 2.16
CA ILE A 349 68.04 12.57 3.59
C ILE A 349 66.82 11.99 4.32
N CYS A 350 65.62 12.04 3.74
CA CYS A 350 64.41 11.38 4.27
C CYS A 350 64.64 9.89 4.51
N ASN A 351 65.22 9.18 3.54
CA ASN A 351 65.49 7.75 3.65
C ASN A 351 66.50 7.45 4.76
N LEU A 352 67.59 8.23 4.87
CA LEU A 352 68.57 8.04 5.94
C LEU A 352 67.97 8.35 7.32
N VAL A 353 67.11 9.36 7.42
CA VAL A 353 66.35 9.63 8.65
C VAL A 353 65.41 8.47 8.97
N ARG A 354 64.64 7.95 8.01
CA ARG A 354 63.72 6.81 8.19
C ARG A 354 64.43 5.56 8.68
N ASN A 355 65.70 5.37 8.31
CA ASN A 355 66.56 4.29 8.79
C ASN A 355 67.24 4.57 10.15
N GLY A 356 66.86 5.64 10.85
CA GLY A 356 67.29 5.92 12.23
C GLY A 356 68.58 6.72 12.36
N LEU A 357 69.19 7.19 11.27
CA LEU A 357 70.43 7.95 11.35
C LEU A 357 70.22 9.36 11.92
N THR A 358 71.15 9.76 12.79
CA THR A 358 71.23 11.11 13.36
C THR A 358 71.77 12.12 12.34
N SER A 359 71.51 13.42 12.54
CA SER A 359 72.04 14.46 11.65
C SER A 359 73.57 14.49 11.57
N LYS A 360 74.28 14.00 12.61
CA LYS A 360 75.76 13.89 12.59
C LYS A 360 76.22 12.71 11.73
N GLU A 361 75.56 11.56 11.84
CA GLU A 361 75.88 10.38 11.01
C GLU A 361 75.56 10.64 9.54
N ILE A 362 74.42 11.26 9.23
CA ILE A 362 74.06 11.66 7.86
C ILE A 362 75.07 12.66 7.31
N ALA A 363 75.52 13.62 8.12
CA ALA A 363 76.52 14.61 7.72
C ALA A 363 77.86 13.94 7.35
N ASN A 364 78.30 12.97 8.15
CA ASN A 364 79.51 12.20 7.87
C ASN A 364 79.34 11.32 6.61
N LEU A 365 78.18 10.67 6.45
CA LEU A 365 77.90 9.75 5.33
C LEU A 365 77.81 10.50 3.99
N LEU A 366 77.27 11.72 4.01
CA LEU A 366 77.05 12.53 2.80
C LEU A 366 78.11 13.62 2.58
N HIS A 367 79.19 13.65 3.38
CA HIS A 367 80.23 14.69 3.38
C HIS A 367 79.67 16.12 3.46
N LEU A 368 78.68 16.34 4.33
CA LEU A 368 78.05 17.64 4.59
C LEU A 368 78.32 18.11 6.02
N SER A 369 78.04 19.38 6.32
CA SER A 369 77.96 19.83 7.71
C SER A 369 76.65 19.37 8.36
N SER A 370 76.70 19.09 9.66
CA SER A 370 75.52 18.73 10.47
C SER A 370 74.41 19.78 10.40
N GLU A 371 74.79 21.07 10.28
CA GLU A 371 73.88 22.19 10.10
C GLU A 371 73.16 22.16 8.75
N THR A 372 73.85 21.76 7.68
CA THR A 372 73.26 21.60 6.34
C THR A 372 72.20 20.49 6.35
N VAL A 373 72.49 19.37 7.02
CA VAL A 373 71.52 18.27 7.19
C VAL A 373 70.31 18.72 8.02
N ALA A 374 70.52 19.51 9.08
CA ALA A 374 69.43 20.06 9.89
C ALA A 374 68.51 20.98 9.07
N LYS A 375 69.08 21.81 8.19
CA LYS A 375 68.32 22.67 7.25
C LYS A 375 67.49 21.82 6.28
N HIS A 376 68.05 20.74 5.72
CA HIS A 376 67.29 19.80 4.89
C HIS A 376 66.15 19.12 5.66
N ARG A 377 66.39 18.62 6.88
CA ARG A 377 65.34 18.03 7.74
C ARG A 377 64.21 19.01 8.05
N SER A 378 64.53 20.29 8.25
CA SER A 378 63.52 21.35 8.45
C SER A 378 62.68 21.59 7.18
N ARG A 379 63.31 21.69 6.01
CA ARG A 379 62.60 21.83 4.72
C ARG A 379 61.70 20.63 4.42
N ILE A 380 62.18 19.42 4.69
CA ILE A 380 61.40 18.19 4.60
C ILE A 380 60.16 18.28 5.50
N ARG A 381 60.32 18.66 6.78
CA ARG A 381 59.19 18.83 7.71
C ARG A 381 58.17 19.85 7.21
N ASN A 382 58.63 20.94 6.60
CA ASN A 382 57.75 21.97 6.00
C ASN A 382 56.97 21.39 4.83
N LYS A 383 57.65 20.70 3.90
CA LYS A 383 57.04 20.11 2.70
C LYS A 383 56.09 18.95 3.02
N LEU A 384 56.33 18.23 4.13
CA LEU A 384 55.45 17.18 4.65
C LEU A 384 54.35 17.71 5.60
N GLY A 385 54.25 19.02 5.82
CA GLY A 385 53.19 19.63 6.64
C GLY A 385 53.27 19.32 8.14
N ILE A 386 54.46 18.96 8.64
CA ILE A 386 54.70 18.63 10.06
C ILE A 386 55.58 19.65 10.79
N ALA A 387 55.91 20.78 10.15
CA ALA A 387 56.73 21.85 10.71
C ALA A 387 56.28 22.29 12.11
N ASN A 388 54.99 22.59 12.24
CA ASN A 388 54.38 23.16 13.46
C ASN A 388 53.78 22.09 14.38
N LYS A 389 54.05 20.80 14.14
CA LYS A 389 53.56 19.70 14.97
C LYS A 389 54.69 19.20 15.88
N LYS A 390 54.36 18.83 17.13
CA LYS A 390 55.27 18.14 18.07
C LYS A 390 55.62 16.69 17.64
N LEU A 391 55.57 16.40 16.35
CA LEU A 391 55.89 15.10 15.76
C LEU A 391 57.36 15.09 15.36
N ASN A 392 58.11 14.05 15.74
CA ASN A 392 59.46 13.83 15.25
C ASN A 392 59.40 13.40 13.77
N LEU A 393 60.31 13.92 12.94
CA LEU A 393 60.41 13.54 11.53
C LEU A 393 60.62 12.02 11.36
N PHE A 394 61.43 11.39 12.23
CA PHE A 394 61.63 9.93 12.23
C PHE A 394 60.33 9.17 12.47
N SER A 395 59.62 9.50 13.55
CA SER A 395 58.36 8.83 13.92
C SER A 395 57.28 9.02 12.85
N TYR A 396 57.22 10.19 12.20
CA TYR A 396 56.30 10.46 11.11
C TYR A 396 56.62 9.62 9.85
N LEU A 397 57.89 9.49 9.49
CA LEU A 397 58.31 8.69 8.34
C LEU A 397 58.14 7.17 8.56
N GLN A 398 57.94 6.71 9.80
CA GLN A 398 57.62 5.32 10.14
C GLN A 398 56.12 4.99 9.98
N THR A 399 55.25 6.01 9.95
CA THR A 399 53.79 5.84 9.75
C THR A 399 53.34 5.92 8.29
N LEU A 400 54.25 6.34 7.42
CA LEU A 400 54.16 6.25 5.96
C LEU A 400 54.79 4.92 5.53
#